data_AF-A0AAN9VBY3-F1
#
_entry.id   AF-A0AAN9VBY3-F1
#
_cell.length_a   1.000
_cell.length_b   1.000
_cell.length_c   1.000
_cell.angle_alpha   90.00
_cell.angle_beta   90.00
_cell.angle_gamma   90.00
#
_symmetry.space_group_name_H-M   'P 1'
#
loop_
_entity.id
_entity.type
_entity.pdbx_description
1 polymer ?
#
loop_
_entity_poly.entity_id
_entity_poly.type
_entity_poly.pdbx_seq_one_letter_code
_entity_poly.pdbx_strand_id
1 'polypeptide(L)'
;MKLCDTGTLRLLHRWLSCVSALLLASAVAEAQQCGGESGAVAGGVGVGATRLWLSGEHNATGHWTATLRLEKDSAVGRPGRQRLQLQLEPSSWRCGSTRTDALQLTLHSPPLPPGPDYQQLAGGHFYKLHTELLSWEAAKRACEAEGAFLLVLNSQKEADAILRLVKEYKGLSEWLHIGFHDKDREGHYLTVLGDLLSQSGYTRWEQRDPTGDPEDCGAISKTVGLVDITCENHKMNFICEQFS
;
A
#
# COMPACT_ATOMS: atom_id res chain seq x y z
N MET A 1 26.12 0.66 15.65
CA MET A 1 26.48 -0.75 15.90
C MET A 1 25.33 -1.41 16.64
N LYS A 2 24.49 -2.19 15.97
CA LYS A 2 23.66 -3.20 16.64
C LYS A 2 24.37 -4.52 16.40
N LEU A 3 24.90 -5.11 17.47
CA LEU A 3 25.54 -6.41 17.46
C LEU A 3 24.46 -7.48 17.36
N CYS A 4 24.51 -8.33 16.33
CA CYS A 4 23.95 -9.67 16.45
C CYS A 4 25.00 -10.49 17.22
N ASP A 5 24.67 -10.85 18.45
CA ASP A 5 25.48 -11.74 19.28
C ASP A 5 25.27 -13.20 18.82
N THR A 6 26.33 -14.01 18.85
CA THR A 6 26.35 -15.40 18.35
C THR A 6 26.92 -16.36 19.40
N GLY A 7 26.23 -17.49 19.61
CA GLY A 7 26.76 -18.72 20.23
C GLY A 7 26.42 -18.86 21.72
N THR A 8 26.00 -20.01 22.26
CA THR A 8 26.58 -21.35 22.06
C THR A 8 25.63 -22.40 22.66
N LEU A 9 25.12 -23.36 21.88
CA LEU A 9 24.39 -24.52 22.42
C LEU A 9 25.40 -25.66 22.69
N ARG A 10 25.68 -25.96 23.95
CA ARG A 10 26.29 -27.23 24.37
C ARG A 10 25.17 -28.19 24.80
N LEU A 11 25.23 -29.39 24.23
CA LEU A 11 24.39 -30.55 24.50
C LEU A 11 24.28 -30.86 26.00
N LEU A 12 23.06 -31.08 26.49
CA LEU A 12 22.73 -32.10 27.50
C LEU A 12 21.27 -32.53 27.35
N HIS A 13 21.07 -33.83 27.54
CA HIS A 13 19.94 -34.68 27.15
C HIS A 13 18.68 -34.57 28.02
N ARG A 14 17.52 -34.82 27.38
CA ARG A 14 16.23 -35.38 27.88
C ARG A 14 15.40 -34.45 28.81
N TRP A 15 14.10 -34.19 28.61
CA TRP A 15 12.97 -35.11 28.44
C TRP A 15 11.79 -34.42 27.69
N LEU A 16 10.93 -35.26 27.10
CA LEU A 16 9.78 -34.93 26.26
C LEU A 16 8.67 -34.11 26.96
N SER A 17 7.94 -33.28 26.20
CA SER A 17 6.51 -33.50 25.94
C SER A 17 6.00 -32.64 24.78
N CYS A 18 5.22 -33.29 23.90
CA CYS A 18 4.63 -32.76 22.68
C CYS A 18 3.47 -31.81 22.96
N VAL A 19 3.39 -30.70 22.23
CA VAL A 19 2.11 -30.14 21.76
C VAL A 19 2.30 -29.75 20.30
N SER A 20 1.53 -30.40 19.44
CA SER A 20 1.47 -30.16 18.00
C SER A 20 0.86 -28.78 17.71
N ALA A 21 1.56 -27.96 16.93
CA ALA A 21 0.96 -26.86 16.18
C ALA A 21 1.51 -26.93 14.75
N LEU A 22 0.67 -27.45 13.84
CA LEU A 22 0.90 -27.37 12.41
C LEU A 22 0.63 -25.94 11.94
N LEU A 23 1.67 -25.39 11.32
CA LEU A 23 1.75 -24.29 10.37
C LEU A 23 0.61 -24.22 9.35
N LEU A 24 0.23 -22.99 8.97
CA LEU A 24 0.15 -22.55 7.58
C LEU A 24 0.51 -21.06 7.48
N ALA A 25 1.23 -20.73 6.41
CA ALA A 25 2.16 -19.60 6.27
C ALA A 25 1.58 -18.34 5.62
N SER A 26 2.27 -17.21 5.79
CA SER A 26 2.54 -16.16 4.79
C SER A 26 3.68 -15.29 5.35
N ALA A 27 4.92 -15.55 4.96
CA ALA A 27 5.60 -14.97 3.79
C ALA A 27 5.91 -13.47 3.96
N VAL A 28 6.69 -13.14 4.99
CA VAL A 28 7.68 -12.05 4.84
C VAL A 28 8.81 -12.68 4.02
N ALA A 29 9.17 -12.06 2.91
CA ALA A 29 10.26 -12.53 2.06
C ALA A 29 11.58 -12.49 2.86
N GLU A 30 11.90 -13.62 3.52
CA GLU A 30 13.25 -13.92 3.95
C GLU A 30 14.10 -14.07 2.69
N ALA A 31 15.14 -13.24 2.60
CA ALA A 31 16.18 -13.36 1.60
C ALA A 31 16.89 -14.70 1.80
N GLN A 32 16.39 -15.72 1.12
CA GLN A 32 16.91 -17.07 1.18
C GLN A 32 18.03 -17.24 0.15
N GLN A 33 19.17 -17.71 0.67
CA GLN A 33 20.29 -18.37 0.00
C GLN A 33 21.15 -17.56 -1.02
N CYS A 34 22.40 -17.31 -0.62
CA CYS A 34 23.52 -17.22 -1.55
C CYS A 34 23.72 -18.59 -2.22
N GLY A 35 23.28 -18.71 -3.47
CA GLY A 35 23.60 -19.81 -4.39
C GLY A 35 23.83 -19.21 -5.77
N GLY A 36 25.03 -19.36 -6.31
CA GLY A 36 25.41 -18.77 -7.58
C GLY A 36 24.77 -19.47 -8.77
N GLU A 37 24.23 -18.68 -9.69
CA GLU A 37 24.18 -18.97 -11.13
C GLU A 37 24.17 -17.61 -11.86
N SER A 38 25.16 -17.40 -12.73
CA SER A 38 25.28 -16.23 -13.58
C SER A 38 24.20 -16.27 -14.67
N GLY A 39 23.10 -15.56 -14.44
CA GLY A 39 22.03 -15.35 -15.42
C GLY A 39 21.59 -13.90 -15.38
N ALA A 40 21.73 -13.20 -16.50
CA ALA A 40 21.18 -11.86 -16.67
C ALA A 40 19.65 -11.92 -16.54
N VAL A 41 19.09 -11.31 -15.49
CA VAL A 41 17.65 -11.18 -15.31
C VAL A 41 17.22 -9.83 -15.83
N ALA A 42 16.64 -9.80 -17.03
CA ALA A 42 15.90 -8.65 -17.54
C ALA A 42 14.44 -8.78 -17.04
N GLY A 43 14.13 -8.12 -15.93
CA GLY A 43 12.77 -8.06 -15.39
C GLY A 43 12.15 -6.69 -15.68
N GLY A 44 11.20 -6.63 -16.61
CA GLY A 44 10.38 -5.45 -16.83
C GLY A 44 9.09 -5.54 -16.02
N VAL A 45 8.83 -4.55 -15.16
CA VAL A 45 7.53 -4.39 -14.47
C VAL A 45 6.79 -3.26 -15.16
N GLY A 46 5.62 -3.58 -15.73
CA GLY A 46 4.74 -2.61 -16.37
C GLY A 46 3.57 -2.25 -15.44
N VAL A 47 3.49 -0.98 -15.05
CA VAL A 47 2.29 -0.35 -14.49
C VAL A 47 1.99 0.85 -15.38
N GLY A 48 0.76 0.97 -15.90
CA GLY A 48 0.26 1.98 -16.85
C GLY A 48 1.22 3.06 -17.39
N ALA A 49 1.45 3.05 -18.71
CA ALA A 49 2.19 4.05 -19.51
C ALA A 49 3.67 4.30 -19.15
N THR A 50 4.25 3.57 -18.21
CA THR A 50 5.66 3.71 -17.82
C THR A 50 6.39 2.36 -17.93
N ARG A 51 7.52 2.35 -18.63
CA ARG A 51 8.41 1.18 -18.75
C ARG A 51 9.70 1.43 -17.99
N LEU A 52 10.02 0.52 -17.08
CA LEU A 52 11.25 0.52 -16.29
C LEU A 52 12.14 -0.64 -16.74
N TRP A 53 13.41 -0.34 -16.99
CA TRP A 53 14.43 -1.33 -17.32
C TRP A 53 15.56 -1.28 -16.29
N LEU A 54 15.91 -2.44 -15.76
CA LEU A 54 17.09 -2.64 -14.94
C LEU A 54 17.96 -3.73 -15.58
N SER A 55 19.21 -3.40 -15.90
CA SER A 55 20.19 -4.37 -16.40
C SER A 55 21.49 -4.25 -15.63
N GLY A 56 21.98 -5.37 -15.10
CA GLY A 56 23.29 -5.48 -14.47
C GLY A 56 24.26 -6.24 -15.36
N GLU A 57 25.47 -5.73 -15.55
CA GLU A 57 26.54 -6.37 -16.32
C GLU A 57 27.89 -6.12 -15.66
N HIS A 58 28.80 -7.11 -15.74
CA HIS A 58 30.21 -6.91 -15.40
C HIS A 58 30.96 -6.42 -16.63
N ASN A 59 31.65 -5.29 -16.51
CA ASN A 59 32.50 -4.81 -17.59
C ASN A 59 33.78 -5.68 -17.73
N ALA A 60 34.53 -5.47 -18.81
CA ALA A 60 35.76 -6.23 -19.11
C ALA A 60 36.85 -6.13 -18.02
N THR A 61 36.75 -5.14 -17.11
CA THR A 61 37.64 -4.98 -15.95
C THR A 61 37.14 -5.65 -14.67
N GLY A 62 35.97 -6.30 -14.71
CA GLY A 62 35.34 -6.98 -13.58
C GLY A 62 34.46 -6.09 -12.70
N HIS A 63 34.39 -4.78 -12.97
CA HIS A 63 33.49 -3.88 -12.26
C HIS A 63 32.04 -4.15 -12.64
N TRP A 64 31.17 -4.21 -11.63
CA TRP A 64 29.74 -4.33 -11.85
C TRP A 64 29.15 -2.98 -12.23
N THR A 65 28.28 -2.99 -13.24
CA THR A 65 27.58 -1.80 -13.74
C THR A 65 26.09 -2.10 -13.81
N ALA A 66 25.27 -1.22 -13.24
CA ALA A 66 23.83 -1.24 -13.41
C ALA A 66 23.39 -0.05 -14.27
N THR A 67 22.55 -0.34 -15.27
CA THR A 67 21.89 0.69 -16.05
C THR A 67 20.41 0.71 -15.71
N LEU A 68 19.91 1.89 -15.37
CA LEU A 68 18.48 2.17 -15.21
C LEU A 68 18.00 2.98 -16.41
N ARG A 69 16.93 2.54 -17.07
CA ARG A 69 16.21 3.35 -18.06
C ARG A 69 14.74 3.45 -17.71
N LEU A 70 14.22 4.66 -17.79
CA LEU A 70 12.82 4.97 -17.60
C LEU A 70 12.26 5.59 -18.87
N GLU A 71 11.26 4.95 -19.45
CA GLU A 71 10.52 5.45 -20.61
C GLU A 71 9.08 5.72 -20.17
N LYS A 72 8.61 6.95 -20.40
CA LYS A 72 7.22 7.33 -20.19
C LYS A 72 6.56 7.55 -21.54
N ASP A 73 5.54 6.77 -21.86
CA ASP A 73 4.71 7.03 -23.02
C ASP A 73 3.87 8.29 -22.72
N SER A 74 4.02 9.31 -23.57
CA SER A 74 3.31 10.58 -23.40
C SER A 74 1.82 10.34 -23.64
N ALA A 75 1.04 10.23 -22.57
CA ALA A 75 -0.41 10.22 -22.68
C ALA A 75 -0.88 11.49 -23.41
N VAL A 76 -1.59 11.30 -24.52
CA VAL A 76 -2.28 12.36 -25.25
C VAL A 76 -3.30 12.98 -24.28
N GLY A 77 -3.05 14.21 -23.80
CA GLY A 77 -4.10 14.99 -23.11
C GLY A 77 -3.71 15.88 -21.92
N ARG A 78 -2.47 15.97 -21.45
CA ARG A 78 -2.09 17.01 -20.46
C ARG A 78 -0.74 17.67 -20.80
N PRO A 79 -0.72 18.97 -21.18
CA PRO A 79 0.51 19.68 -21.52
C PRO A 79 1.23 20.11 -20.24
N GLY A 80 1.92 19.18 -19.60
CA GLY A 80 2.75 19.46 -18.44
C GLY A 80 3.93 18.51 -18.39
N ARG A 81 5.15 19.01 -18.61
CA ARG A 81 6.39 18.25 -18.40
C ARG A 81 6.49 17.91 -16.91
N GLN A 82 5.98 16.75 -16.49
CA GLN A 82 6.19 16.26 -15.13
C GLN A 82 7.67 15.92 -14.95
N ARG A 83 8.35 16.65 -14.07
CA ARG A 83 9.76 16.42 -13.74
C ARG A 83 9.83 15.38 -12.63
N LEU A 84 10.19 14.16 -12.98
CA LEU A 84 10.45 13.10 -12.00
C LEU A 84 11.74 13.41 -11.24
N GLN A 85 11.76 13.16 -9.93
CA GLN A 85 12.98 13.22 -9.13
C GLN A 85 13.49 11.81 -8.85
N LEU A 86 14.77 11.59 -9.18
CA LEU A 86 15.47 10.35 -8.89
C LEU A 86 16.27 10.53 -7.60
N GLN A 87 15.98 9.72 -6.58
CA GLN A 87 16.79 9.66 -5.36
C GLN A 87 17.55 8.33 -5.34
N LEU A 88 18.85 8.42 -5.11
CA LEU A 88 19.78 7.29 -5.03
C LEU A 88 20.36 7.26 -3.63
N GLU A 89 20.06 6.21 -2.87
CA GLU A 89 20.61 6.02 -1.53
C GLU A 89 21.52 4.79 -1.49
N PRO A 90 22.84 4.97 -1.27
CA PRO A 90 23.74 3.85 -1.11
C PRO A 90 23.53 3.24 0.28
N SER A 91 23.33 1.93 0.31
CA SER A 91 23.34 1.15 1.54
C SER A 91 24.37 0.04 1.39
N SER A 92 25.03 -0.30 2.50
CA SER A 92 25.93 -1.46 2.53
C SER A 92 25.60 -2.28 3.76
N TRP A 93 25.45 -3.58 3.57
CA TRP A 93 25.24 -4.51 4.66
C TRP A 93 26.20 -5.68 4.54
N ARG A 94 26.42 -6.37 5.66
CA ARG A 94 27.28 -7.56 5.71
C ARG A 94 26.43 -8.76 6.05
N CYS A 95 26.59 -9.82 5.27
CA CYS A 95 26.07 -11.14 5.59
C CYS A 95 27.26 -12.09 5.78
N GLY A 96 27.61 -12.38 7.03
CA GLY A 96 28.83 -13.12 7.36
C GLY A 96 30.10 -12.38 6.90
N SER A 97 30.95 -13.03 6.08
CA SER A 97 32.15 -12.43 5.48
C SER A 97 31.89 -11.65 4.19
N THR A 98 30.67 -11.74 3.64
CA THR A 98 30.31 -11.09 2.38
C THR A 98 29.82 -9.67 2.63
N ARG A 99 30.41 -8.70 1.93
CA ARG A 99 29.92 -7.32 1.89
C ARG A 99 29.02 -7.17 0.66
N THR A 100 27.78 -6.77 0.89
CA THR A 100 26.85 -6.42 -0.17
C THR A 100 26.66 -4.91 -0.15
N ASP A 101 27.04 -4.26 -1.24
CA ASP A 101 26.69 -2.86 -1.47
C ASP A 101 25.45 -2.84 -2.36
N ALA A 102 24.44 -2.04 -2.02
CA ALA A 102 23.24 -1.86 -2.82
C ALA A 102 22.88 -0.38 -2.95
N LEU A 103 22.15 -0.09 -4.02
CA LEU A 103 21.66 1.24 -4.32
C LEU A 103 20.14 1.18 -4.33
N GLN A 104 19.50 1.83 -3.35
CA GLN A 104 18.06 1.96 -3.35
C GLN A 104 17.68 3.12 -4.27
N LEU A 105 16.76 2.85 -5.20
CA LEU A 105 16.32 3.80 -6.20
C LEU A 105 14.86 4.16 -5.95
N THR A 106 14.60 5.42 -5.61
CA THR A 106 13.24 5.91 -5.40
C THR A 106 12.91 6.93 -6.48
N LEU A 107 11.84 6.64 -7.23
CA LEU A 107 11.31 7.55 -8.24
C LEU A 107 10.17 8.36 -7.62
N HIS A 108 10.39 9.65 -7.42
CA HIS A 108 9.35 10.55 -6.93
C HIS A 108 8.69 11.23 -8.13
N SER A 109 7.42 10.95 -8.36
CA SER A 109 6.58 11.86 -9.14
C SER A 109 6.21 13.04 -8.26
N PRO A 110 6.31 14.29 -8.76
CA PRO A 110 5.70 15.42 -8.06
C PRO A 110 4.24 15.10 -7.75
N PRO A 111 3.74 15.39 -6.54
CA PRO A 111 2.33 15.20 -6.23
C PRO A 111 1.50 15.92 -7.29
N LEU A 112 0.50 15.23 -7.84
CA LEU A 112 -0.41 15.87 -8.76
C LEU A 112 -1.08 17.03 -8.02
N PRO A 113 -1.25 18.21 -8.66
CA PRO A 113 -2.06 19.25 -8.05
C PRO A 113 -3.46 18.67 -7.76
N PRO A 114 -4.09 19.08 -6.65
CA PRO A 114 -5.39 18.55 -6.28
C PRO A 114 -6.38 18.71 -7.42
N GLY A 115 -7.19 17.67 -7.64
CA GLY A 115 -8.30 17.73 -8.59
C GLY A 115 -9.32 18.82 -8.21
N PRO A 116 -10.21 19.20 -9.14
CA PRO A 116 -11.30 20.12 -8.80
C PRO A 116 -12.14 19.58 -7.64
N ASP A 117 -12.52 20.47 -6.73
CA ASP A 117 -13.34 20.22 -5.53
C ASP A 117 -12.69 19.38 -4.43
N TYR A 118 -11.40 19.06 -4.55
CA TYR A 118 -10.62 18.46 -3.47
C TYR A 118 -10.25 19.52 -2.42
N GLN A 119 -10.52 19.21 -1.16
CA GLN A 119 -10.27 20.09 -0.02
C GLN A 119 -9.12 19.53 0.81
N GLN A 120 -8.17 20.39 1.16
CA GLN A 120 -7.11 20.00 2.07
C GLN A 120 -7.63 20.01 3.51
N LEU A 121 -7.61 18.86 4.17
CA LEU A 121 -8.03 18.74 5.57
C LEU A 121 -6.81 18.58 6.51
N ALA A 122 -7.07 18.56 7.81
CA ALA A 122 -6.03 18.42 8.82
C ALA A 122 -5.31 17.06 8.68
N GLY A 123 -4.06 17.08 8.21
CA GLY A 123 -3.31 15.86 7.88
C GLY A 123 -2.42 16.03 6.65
N GLY A 124 -2.70 17.03 5.81
CA GLY A 124 -1.87 17.39 4.65
C GLY A 124 -2.46 16.90 3.33
N HIS A 125 -3.21 15.80 3.35
CA HIS A 125 -3.84 15.18 2.18
C HIS A 125 -5.07 15.95 1.71
N PHE A 126 -5.52 15.62 0.50
CA PHE A 126 -6.68 16.23 -0.14
C PHE A 126 -7.84 15.24 -0.22
N TYR A 127 -9.04 15.69 0.08
CA TYR A 127 -10.22 14.83 0.17
C TYR A 127 -11.37 15.40 -0.63
N LYS A 128 -12.17 14.50 -1.22
CA LYS A 128 -13.39 14.85 -1.93
C LYS A 128 -14.49 13.86 -1.56
N LEU A 129 -15.60 14.39 -1.03
CA LEU A 129 -16.82 13.63 -0.81
C LEU A 129 -17.66 13.66 -2.08
N HIS A 130 -18.01 12.49 -2.59
CA HIS A 130 -18.87 12.33 -3.75
C HIS A 130 -20.31 12.04 -3.33
N THR A 131 -21.24 12.85 -3.85
CA THR A 131 -22.68 12.73 -3.56
C THR A 131 -23.39 11.72 -4.47
N GLU A 132 -22.69 11.19 -5.47
CA GLU A 132 -23.17 10.10 -6.32
C GLU A 132 -23.27 8.78 -5.54
N LEU A 133 -24.20 7.91 -5.95
CA LEU A 133 -24.42 6.62 -5.31
C LEU A 133 -23.86 5.51 -6.20
N LEU A 134 -22.71 4.97 -5.81
CA LEU A 134 -21.98 3.94 -6.56
C LEU A 134 -21.78 2.68 -5.73
N SER A 135 -21.61 1.53 -6.38
CA SER A 135 -21.08 0.34 -5.72
C SER A 135 -19.62 0.56 -5.34
N TRP A 136 -19.09 -0.22 -4.40
CA TRP A 136 -17.72 -0.03 -3.90
C TRP A 136 -16.70 -0.06 -5.04
N GLU A 137 -16.84 -1.02 -5.95
CA GLU A 137 -15.98 -1.18 -7.13
C GLU A 137 -16.07 0.01 -8.11
N ALA A 138 -17.28 0.56 -8.29
CA ALA A 138 -17.46 1.73 -9.15
C ALA A 138 -16.89 3.00 -8.49
N ALA A 139 -17.05 3.15 -7.18
CA ALA A 139 -16.47 4.24 -6.40
C ALA A 139 -14.94 4.21 -6.42
N LYS A 140 -14.33 3.02 -6.27
CA LYS A 140 -12.87 2.81 -6.41
C LYS A 140 -12.37 3.30 -7.76
N ARG A 141 -13.00 2.86 -8.85
CA ARG A 141 -12.65 3.29 -10.21
C ARG A 141 -12.85 4.79 -10.43
N ALA A 142 -13.87 5.38 -9.81
CA ALA A 142 -14.10 6.83 -9.90
C ALA A 142 -12.94 7.62 -9.27
N CYS A 143 -12.52 7.26 -8.05
CA CYS A 143 -11.35 7.88 -7.42
C CYS A 143 -10.07 7.70 -8.25
N GLU A 144 -9.84 6.49 -8.78
CA GLU A 144 -8.67 6.20 -9.63
C GLU A 144 -8.65 7.04 -10.91
N ALA A 145 -9.81 7.25 -11.53
CA ALA A 145 -9.94 8.12 -12.71
C ALA A 145 -9.61 9.59 -12.40
N GLU A 146 -9.78 10.03 -11.16
CA GLU A 146 -9.39 11.36 -10.67
C GLU A 146 -7.90 11.45 -10.26
N GLY A 147 -7.15 10.34 -10.34
CA GLY A 147 -5.77 10.27 -9.84
C GLY A 147 -5.69 10.27 -8.31
N ALA A 148 -6.72 9.70 -7.69
CA ALA A 148 -6.92 9.53 -6.25
C ALA A 148 -7.20 8.06 -5.94
N PHE A 149 -7.47 7.74 -4.67
CA PHE A 149 -7.90 6.43 -4.21
C PHE A 149 -9.08 6.58 -3.24
N LEU A 150 -9.82 5.51 -2.97
CA LEU A 150 -10.83 5.56 -1.90
C LEU A 150 -10.12 5.83 -0.57
N LEU A 151 -10.69 6.74 0.24
CA LEU A 151 -10.15 7.19 1.52
C LEU A 151 -9.56 6.03 2.35
N VAL A 152 -8.32 6.17 2.81
CA VAL A 152 -7.71 5.23 3.76
C VAL A 152 -7.45 5.98 5.05
N LEU A 153 -8.21 5.66 6.11
CA LEU A 153 -7.98 6.29 7.40
C LEU A 153 -6.68 5.78 8.03
N ASN A 154 -5.72 6.69 8.22
CA ASN A 154 -4.39 6.41 8.74
C ASN A 154 -4.17 6.98 10.15
N SER A 155 -5.12 7.77 10.68
CA SER A 155 -5.00 8.31 12.03
C SER A 155 -6.32 8.79 12.61
N GLN A 156 -6.38 8.93 13.94
CA GLN A 156 -7.52 9.58 14.61
C GLN A 156 -7.72 11.03 14.16
N LYS A 157 -6.62 11.76 13.91
CA LYS A 157 -6.68 13.17 13.47
C LYS A 157 -7.36 13.31 12.11
N GLU A 158 -7.06 12.39 11.20
CA GLU A 158 -7.70 12.31 9.90
C GLU A 158 -9.18 11.92 10.03
N ALA A 159 -9.49 10.90 10.83
CA ALA A 159 -10.88 10.51 11.10
C ALA A 159 -11.72 11.66 11.67
N ASP A 160 -11.16 12.48 12.57
CA ASP A 160 -11.82 13.66 13.10
C ASP A 160 -12.07 14.74 12.03
N ALA A 161 -11.17 14.85 11.05
CA ALA A 161 -11.34 15.77 9.93
C ALA A 161 -12.42 15.28 8.96
N ILE A 162 -12.44 13.98 8.65
CA ILE A 162 -13.50 13.34 7.85
C ILE A 162 -14.86 13.44 8.55
N LEU A 163 -14.91 13.29 9.87
CA LEU A 163 -16.15 13.46 10.64
C LEU A 163 -16.74 14.86 10.47
N ARG A 164 -15.90 15.90 10.43
CA ARG A 164 -16.35 17.28 10.19
C ARG A 164 -16.86 17.43 8.77
N LEU A 165 -16.10 16.94 7.78
CA LEU A 165 -16.50 16.95 6.37
C LEU A 165 -17.87 16.29 6.19
N VAL A 166 -18.07 15.06 6.67
CA VAL A 166 -19.33 14.31 6.56
C VAL A 166 -20.51 15.06 7.20
N LYS A 167 -20.30 15.75 8.32
CA LYS A 167 -21.35 16.52 9.03
C LYS A 167 -21.80 17.78 8.28
N GLU A 168 -20.97 18.33 7.39
CA GLU A 168 -21.32 19.51 6.60
C GLU A 168 -22.34 19.18 5.50
N TYR A 169 -22.39 17.93 5.05
CA TYR A 169 -23.30 17.49 4.00
C TYR A 169 -24.61 16.95 4.57
N LYS A 170 -25.73 17.35 3.93
CA LYS A 170 -27.06 16.83 4.23
C LYS A 170 -27.45 15.77 3.21
N GLY A 171 -28.25 14.79 3.62
CA GLY A 171 -28.80 13.78 2.71
C GLY A 171 -27.83 12.67 2.30
N LEU A 172 -26.70 12.52 3.00
CA LEU A 172 -25.79 11.39 2.80
C LEU A 172 -26.45 10.06 3.18
N SER A 173 -26.02 9.02 2.48
CA SER A 173 -26.24 7.61 2.82
C SER A 173 -25.86 7.31 4.28
N GLU A 174 -26.43 6.26 4.86
CA GLU A 174 -26.11 5.86 6.25
C GLU A 174 -24.62 5.53 6.42
N TRP A 175 -24.04 4.87 5.43
CA TRP A 175 -22.62 4.59 5.31
C TRP A 175 -22.04 5.18 4.02
N LEU A 176 -20.72 5.34 3.99
CA LEU A 176 -19.97 5.84 2.84
C LEU A 176 -18.82 4.88 2.52
N HIS A 177 -18.62 4.55 1.24
CA HIS A 177 -17.51 3.68 0.81
C HIS A 177 -16.16 4.32 1.09
N ILE A 178 -15.24 3.50 1.63
CA ILE A 178 -13.83 3.86 1.84
C ILE A 178 -12.91 2.70 1.43
N GLY A 179 -11.60 2.95 1.45
CA GLY A 179 -10.60 2.15 0.77
C GLY A 179 -10.05 0.98 1.56
N PHE A 180 -10.89 0.06 2.03
CA PHE A 180 -10.45 -1.24 2.53
C PHE A 180 -11.37 -2.38 2.08
N HIS A 181 -10.86 -3.61 2.08
CA HIS A 181 -11.57 -4.83 1.67
C HIS A 181 -10.85 -6.07 2.22
N ASP A 182 -11.50 -7.22 2.23
CA ASP A 182 -10.92 -8.52 2.59
C ASP A 182 -11.32 -9.66 1.63
N LYS A 183 -11.75 -9.29 0.41
CA LYS A 183 -12.05 -10.17 -0.75
C LYS A 183 -11.14 -11.38 -0.96
N ASP A 184 -9.87 -11.27 -0.60
CA ASP A 184 -8.90 -12.35 -0.80
C ASP A 184 -8.96 -13.39 0.33
N ARG A 185 -9.30 -12.96 1.54
CA ARG A 185 -9.37 -13.77 2.76
C ARG A 185 -10.20 -13.06 3.81
N GLU A 186 -11.37 -13.62 4.12
CA GLU A 186 -12.26 -13.21 5.21
C GLU A 186 -11.51 -12.89 6.52
N GLY A 187 -11.79 -11.72 7.08
CA GLY A 187 -11.17 -11.18 8.29
C GLY A 187 -9.73 -10.68 8.11
N HIS A 188 -9.19 -10.68 6.88
CA HIS A 188 -7.88 -10.16 6.54
C HIS A 188 -8.01 -8.89 5.67
N TYR A 189 -8.36 -7.80 6.35
CA TYR A 189 -8.59 -6.50 5.70
C TYR A 189 -7.29 -5.85 5.21
N LEU A 190 -7.28 -5.56 3.91
CA LEU A 190 -6.27 -4.77 3.22
C LEU A 190 -6.86 -3.42 2.81
N THR A 191 -6.05 -2.38 2.86
CA THR A 191 -6.39 -1.10 2.25
C THR A 191 -6.28 -1.22 0.72
N VAL A 192 -6.90 -0.31 -0.02
CA VAL A 192 -6.74 -0.23 -1.48
C VAL A 192 -5.31 0.08 -1.93
N LEU A 193 -4.42 0.40 -0.99
CA LEU A 193 -2.97 0.59 -1.19
C LEU A 193 -2.16 -0.69 -0.93
N GLY A 194 -2.79 -1.75 -0.43
CA GLY A 194 -2.18 -3.06 -0.17
C GLY A 194 -1.65 -3.25 1.25
N ASP A 195 -1.79 -2.25 2.13
CA ASP A 195 -1.37 -2.35 3.53
C ASP A 195 -2.43 -3.03 4.39
N LEU A 196 -2.02 -3.68 5.48
CA LEU A 196 -2.96 -4.22 6.47
C LEU A 196 -3.73 -3.08 7.14
N LEU A 197 -5.07 -3.16 7.18
CA LEU A 197 -5.91 -2.16 7.83
C LEU A 197 -5.57 -2.00 9.32
N SER A 198 -5.22 -3.09 9.99
CA SER A 198 -4.78 -3.08 11.39
C SER A 198 -3.47 -2.32 11.63
N GLN A 199 -2.73 -2.01 10.57
CA GLN A 199 -1.45 -1.29 10.59
C GLN A 199 -1.56 0.12 10.00
N SER A 200 -2.72 0.53 9.46
CA SER A 200 -2.90 1.86 8.86
C SER A 200 -2.81 2.99 9.88
N GLY A 201 -3.13 2.71 11.16
CA GLY A 201 -3.18 3.70 12.24
C GLY A 201 -4.59 4.17 12.61
N TYR A 202 -5.62 3.63 11.96
CA TYR A 202 -7.01 3.77 12.38
C TYR A 202 -7.79 2.48 12.19
N THR A 203 -8.23 1.87 13.29
CA THR A 203 -9.02 0.62 13.27
C THR A 203 -10.10 0.68 14.34
N ARG A 204 -11.09 1.56 14.14
CA ARG A 204 -12.24 1.70 15.03
C ARG A 204 -13.50 1.23 14.31
N TRP A 205 -13.87 -0.01 14.53
CA TRP A 205 -15.12 -0.58 14.03
C TRP A 205 -16.34 0.07 14.69
N GLU A 206 -17.45 0.12 13.95
CA GLU A 206 -18.76 0.40 14.51
C GLU A 206 -19.21 -0.72 15.45
N GLN A 207 -20.21 -0.41 16.27
CA GLN A 207 -20.73 -1.39 17.20
C GLN A 207 -21.37 -2.57 16.43
N ARG A 208 -20.83 -3.78 16.65
CA ARG A 208 -21.22 -5.08 16.06
C ARG A 208 -20.55 -5.41 14.73
N ASP A 209 -19.61 -4.59 14.26
CA ASP A 209 -18.77 -4.88 13.11
C ASP A 209 -17.34 -5.28 13.51
N PRO A 210 -16.67 -6.13 12.70
CA PRO A 210 -17.26 -6.90 11.61
C PRO A 210 -18.14 -8.05 12.15
N THR A 211 -19.22 -8.37 11.44
CA THR A 211 -20.19 -9.41 11.81
C THR A 211 -19.73 -10.82 11.45
N GLY A 212 -18.76 -10.94 10.53
CA GLY A 212 -18.26 -12.20 9.98
C GLY A 212 -19.19 -12.83 8.93
N ASP A 213 -20.16 -12.06 8.44
CA ASP A 213 -20.96 -12.38 7.25
C ASP A 213 -20.10 -12.19 5.98
N PRO A 214 -20.46 -12.76 4.82
CA PRO A 214 -19.69 -12.61 3.57
C PRO A 214 -19.84 -11.20 3.00
N GLU A 215 -19.18 -10.25 3.66
CA GLU A 215 -19.09 -8.83 3.40
C GLU A 215 -17.62 -8.54 3.18
N ASP A 216 -17.24 -8.10 1.97
CA ASP A 216 -15.82 -8.04 1.60
C ASP A 216 -15.31 -6.61 1.40
N CYS A 217 -16.13 -5.59 1.66
CA CYS A 217 -15.88 -4.21 1.27
C CYS A 217 -16.06 -3.23 2.42
N GLY A 218 -15.19 -2.23 2.47
CA GLY A 218 -15.15 -1.30 3.57
C GLY A 218 -15.99 -0.03 3.38
N ALA A 219 -16.67 0.37 4.45
CA ALA A 219 -17.35 1.66 4.55
C ALA A 219 -17.10 2.32 5.92
N ILE A 220 -17.54 3.58 6.04
CA ILE A 220 -17.65 4.30 7.30
C ILE A 220 -19.08 4.73 7.58
N SER A 221 -19.46 4.74 8.85
CA SER A 221 -20.67 5.39 9.32
C SER A 221 -20.55 6.92 9.32
N LYS A 222 -21.68 7.60 9.55
CA LYS A 222 -21.70 9.06 9.81
C LYS A 222 -20.91 9.47 11.06
N THR A 223 -20.58 8.53 11.93
CA THR A 223 -19.73 8.71 13.11
C THR A 223 -18.28 8.27 12.88
N VAL A 224 -17.93 7.91 11.64
CA VAL A 224 -16.60 7.48 11.19
C VAL A 224 -16.15 6.17 11.87
N GLY A 225 -17.09 5.32 12.28
CA GLY A 225 -16.76 3.93 12.61
C GLY A 225 -16.69 3.08 11.33
N LEU A 226 -15.73 2.16 11.27
CA LEU A 226 -15.56 1.23 10.16
C LEU A 226 -16.70 0.21 10.14
N VAL A 227 -17.24 -0.08 8.97
CA VAL A 227 -18.31 -1.04 8.73
C VAL A 227 -17.86 -1.95 7.59
N ASP A 228 -18.10 -3.24 7.77
CA ASP A 228 -17.90 -4.23 6.71
C ASP A 228 -19.23 -4.42 5.97
N ILE A 229 -19.21 -4.43 4.64
CA ILE A 229 -20.42 -4.46 3.81
C ILE A 229 -20.27 -5.32 2.56
N THR A 230 -21.40 -5.79 2.03
CA THR A 230 -21.40 -6.40 0.69
C THR A 230 -21.01 -5.40 -0.41
N CYS A 231 -20.13 -5.82 -1.32
CA CYS A 231 -19.54 -4.92 -2.33
C CYS A 231 -20.52 -4.40 -3.41
N GLU A 232 -21.50 -5.22 -3.81
CA GLU A 232 -22.33 -4.96 -4.99
C GLU A 232 -23.73 -4.41 -4.68
N ASN A 233 -24.30 -4.80 -3.53
CA ASN A 233 -25.71 -4.49 -3.22
C ASN A 233 -25.90 -3.07 -2.68
N HIS A 234 -24.84 -2.42 -2.20
CA HIS A 234 -24.91 -1.08 -1.62
C HIS A 234 -24.39 -0.01 -2.59
N LYS A 235 -25.32 0.81 -3.11
CA LYS A 235 -24.99 2.04 -3.83
C LYS A 235 -25.00 3.21 -2.88
N MET A 236 -23.82 3.74 -2.55
CA MET A 236 -23.65 4.73 -1.50
C MET A 236 -22.70 5.84 -1.94
N ASN A 237 -22.72 6.92 -1.17
CA ASN A 237 -21.73 7.98 -1.26
C ASN A 237 -20.33 7.42 -0.93
N PHE A 238 -19.28 8.12 -1.36
CA PHE A 238 -17.92 7.67 -1.17
C PHE A 238 -16.98 8.86 -1.00
N ILE A 239 -15.81 8.61 -0.41
CA ILE A 239 -14.80 9.65 -0.21
C ILE A 239 -13.53 9.22 -0.93
N CYS A 240 -13.02 10.11 -1.78
CA CYS A 240 -11.71 9.95 -2.40
C CYS A 240 -10.66 10.75 -1.64
N GLU A 241 -9.44 10.21 -1.60
CA GLU A 241 -8.25 10.82 -1.01
C GLU A 241 -7.14 10.90 -2.06
N GLN A 242 -6.41 12.01 -2.07
CA GLN A 242 -5.25 12.25 -2.91
C GLN A 242 -4.07 12.68 -2.04
N PHE A 243 -2.90 12.08 -2.30
CA PHE A 243 -1.65 12.44 -1.63
C PHE A 243 -1.31 13.92 -1.87
N SER A 244 -0.68 14.53 -0.86
CA SER A 244 -0.22 15.92 -0.87
C SER A 244 1.16 16.10 -1.49
#